data_AF-A0A957EXL9-F1
#
_entry.id   AF-A0A957EXL9-F1
#
_cell.length_a   1.000
_cell.length_b   1.000
_cell.length_c   1.000
_cell.angle_alpha   90.00
_cell.angle_beta   90.00
_cell.angle_gamma   90.00
#
_symmetry.space_group_name_H-M   'P 1'
#
loop_
_entity.id
_entity.type
_entity.pdbx_description
1 polymer ?
#
loop_
_entity_poly.entity_id
_entity_poly.type
_entity_poly.pdbx_seq_one_letter_code
_entity_poly.pdbx_strand_id
1 'polypeptide(L)'
;QQFWQAALGYTATLDTSPSYRPMVPLIGFVPSVLLVVGVITAVFNFRQLRHQLLLIWVAVTVIFAGALLDNPPNAHRLLIALPALMLLTAVGLNQLLTLLWPTHSQFSIPNSQFSILNPQFLILLLLLLLLTVRDLTFYFGTYRTATPPTFADRNTEIADEMADYLNTLGGDWTAYFYGSPSMYVSFPTIPFLAREFTAGTNLYDVDTDALSLPPPATPHRVFIVLPERSGEISAIQAQFPDGNMEFIEGAYATPLFFVYEVP
;
A
#
# COMPACT_ATOMS: atom_id res chain seq x y z
N GLN A 1 7.06 0.25 -19.58
CA GLN A 1 6.36 1.14 -18.63
C GLN A 1 6.68 0.76 -17.17
N GLN A 2 6.47 -0.51 -16.79
CA GLN A 2 6.72 -1.03 -15.43
C GLN A 2 8.11 -0.72 -14.86
N PHE A 3 9.17 -0.85 -15.66
CA PHE A 3 10.53 -0.50 -15.21
C PHE A 3 10.66 0.96 -14.74
N TRP A 4 10.13 1.91 -15.52
CA TRP A 4 10.19 3.33 -15.16
C TRP A 4 9.35 3.63 -13.92
N GLN A 5 8.19 3.00 -13.78
CA GLN A 5 7.36 3.10 -12.58
C GLN A 5 8.08 2.56 -11.34
N ALA A 6 8.79 1.43 -11.45
CA ALA A 6 9.59 0.88 -10.36
C ALA A 6 10.78 1.77 -10.00
N ALA A 7 11.55 2.24 -11.00
CA ALA A 7 12.73 3.07 -10.78
C ALA A 7 12.37 4.44 -10.18
N LEU A 8 11.27 5.04 -10.63
CA LEU A 8 10.78 6.33 -10.14
C LEU A 8 9.93 6.22 -8.87
N GLY A 9 9.60 5.00 -8.40
CA GLY A 9 8.83 4.76 -7.18
C GLY A 9 9.46 5.35 -5.92
N TYR A 10 10.78 5.57 -5.96
CA TYR A 10 11.50 6.19 -4.87
C TYR A 10 11.31 7.71 -4.81
N THR A 11 11.25 8.39 -5.96
CA THR A 11 11.45 9.85 -6.01
C THR A 11 10.32 10.63 -6.66
N ALA A 12 9.52 10.02 -7.54
CA ALA A 12 8.58 10.77 -8.38
C ALA A 12 7.22 10.09 -8.59
N THR A 13 7.14 8.75 -8.70
CA THR A 13 5.85 8.08 -8.90
C THR A 13 5.23 7.68 -7.57
N LEU A 14 3.91 7.81 -7.48
CA LEU A 14 3.13 7.41 -6.31
C LEU A 14 3.02 5.89 -6.23
N ASP A 15 2.90 5.40 -5.00
CA ASP A 15 2.58 4.00 -4.74
C ASP A 15 1.21 3.62 -5.35
N THR A 16 1.17 2.52 -6.08
CA THR A 16 -0.04 2.00 -6.74
C THR A 16 -0.60 0.74 -6.09
N SER A 17 0.05 0.25 -5.04
CA SER A 17 -0.38 -0.94 -4.32
C SER A 17 -1.76 -0.76 -3.70
N PRO A 18 -2.50 -1.86 -3.49
CA PRO A 18 -3.75 -1.83 -2.73
C PRO A 18 -3.51 -1.71 -1.21
N SER A 19 -2.27 -1.84 -0.74
CA SER A 19 -1.92 -1.95 0.67
C SER A 19 -0.77 -1.03 1.02
N TYR A 20 -0.87 -0.26 2.10
CA TYR A 20 0.12 0.76 2.49
C TYR A 20 0.33 1.82 1.40
N ARG A 21 -0.69 2.66 1.17
CA ARG A 21 -0.78 3.69 0.14
C ARG A 21 -0.50 5.08 0.70
N PRO A 22 0.76 5.48 0.94
CA PRO A 22 1.06 6.78 1.52
C PRO A 22 0.73 7.96 0.59
N MET A 23 0.34 7.71 -0.66
CA MET A 23 0.02 8.72 -1.69
C MET A 23 1.15 9.73 -1.91
N VAL A 24 2.39 9.33 -1.62
CA VAL A 24 3.62 10.07 -1.85
C VAL A 24 4.71 9.11 -2.32
N PRO A 25 5.78 9.61 -2.98
CA PRO A 25 6.96 8.79 -3.26
C PRO A 25 7.60 8.25 -1.97
N LEU A 26 8.32 7.13 -2.07
CA LEU A 26 8.91 6.46 -0.90
C LEU A 26 9.92 7.34 -0.16
N ILE A 27 10.62 8.22 -0.88
CA ILE A 27 11.61 9.14 -0.33
C ILE A 27 11.08 10.57 -0.49
N GLY A 28 11.15 11.36 0.58
CA GLY A 28 10.75 12.76 0.55
C GLY A 28 11.53 13.59 -0.48
N PHE A 29 11.02 14.77 -0.83
CA PHE A 29 11.62 15.61 -1.88
C PHE A 29 13.09 15.96 -1.63
N VAL A 30 13.43 16.47 -0.43
CA VAL A 30 14.81 16.88 -0.11
C VAL A 30 15.78 15.69 -0.14
N PRO A 31 15.51 14.55 0.53
CA PRO A 31 16.37 13.38 0.41
C PRO A 31 16.41 12.82 -1.03
N SER A 32 15.35 12.98 -1.83
CA SER A 32 15.36 12.55 -3.24
C SER A 32 16.34 13.36 -4.10
N VAL A 33 16.45 14.68 -3.89
CA VAL A 33 17.47 15.49 -4.58
C VAL A 33 18.88 15.02 -4.22
N LEU A 34 19.12 14.80 -2.93
CA LEU A 34 20.40 14.27 -2.43
C LEU A 34 20.70 12.89 -2.99
N LEU A 35 19.70 12.01 -3.07
CA LEU A 35 19.81 10.68 -3.68
C LEU A 35 20.25 10.78 -5.14
N VAL A 36 19.64 11.67 -5.94
CA VAL A 36 20.02 11.86 -7.35
C VAL A 36 21.48 12.28 -7.47
N VAL A 37 21.94 13.23 -6.66
CA VAL A 37 23.36 13.61 -6.63
C VAL A 37 24.25 12.43 -6.22
N GLY A 38 23.80 11.63 -5.25
CA GLY A 38 24.47 10.41 -4.80
C GLY A 38 24.61 9.36 -5.89
N VAL A 39 23.53 9.09 -6.64
CA VAL A 39 23.53 8.18 -7.79
C VAL A 39 24.48 8.68 -8.87
N ILE A 40 24.40 9.97 -9.23
CA ILE A 40 25.31 10.59 -10.21
C ILE A 40 26.77 10.40 -9.76
N THR A 41 27.06 10.66 -8.49
CA THR A 41 28.40 10.52 -7.91
C THR A 41 28.87 9.06 -7.95
N ALA A 42 28.01 8.11 -7.61
CA ALA A 42 28.29 6.68 -7.65
C ALA A 42 28.54 6.18 -9.08
N VAL A 43 27.80 6.70 -10.07
CA VAL A 43 27.99 6.37 -11.49
C VAL A 43 29.33 6.90 -11.99
N PHE A 44 29.71 8.14 -11.67
CA PHE A 44 31.03 8.66 -12.03
C PHE A 44 32.17 7.90 -11.33
N ASN A 45 31.91 7.36 -10.14
CA ASN A 45 32.86 6.56 -9.38
C ASN A 45 32.62 5.04 -9.53
N PHE A 46 31.98 4.61 -10.62
CA PHE A 46 31.59 3.21 -10.83
C PHE A 46 32.77 2.24 -10.84
N ARG A 47 34.03 2.68 -11.00
CA ARG A 47 35.19 1.77 -10.88
C ARG A 47 35.50 1.35 -9.45
N GLN A 48 34.91 2.01 -8.46
CA GLN A 48 35.12 1.70 -7.04
C GLN A 48 34.05 0.73 -6.56
N LEU A 49 34.47 -0.42 -6.02
CA LEU A 49 33.57 -1.51 -5.60
C LEU A 49 32.43 -1.03 -4.68
N ARG A 50 32.73 -0.12 -3.74
CA ARG A 50 31.72 0.45 -2.84
C ARG A 50 30.55 1.12 -3.55
N HIS A 51 30.79 1.81 -4.66
CA HIS A 51 29.74 2.48 -5.44
C HIS A 51 29.01 1.48 -6.35
N GLN A 52 29.73 0.51 -6.91
CA GLN A 52 29.13 -0.56 -7.70
C GLN A 52 28.11 -1.34 -6.88
N LEU A 53 28.46 -1.75 -5.66
CA LEU A 53 27.59 -2.55 -4.81
C LEU A 53 26.27 -1.83 -4.48
N LEU A 54 26.32 -0.52 -4.22
CA LEU A 54 25.12 0.29 -3.98
C LEU A 54 24.23 0.35 -5.22
N LEU A 55 24.82 0.62 -6.39
CA LEU A 55 24.06 0.71 -7.64
C LEU A 55 23.49 -0.64 -8.06
N ILE A 56 24.24 -1.73 -7.89
CA ILE A 56 23.79 -3.09 -8.17
C ILE A 56 22.63 -3.46 -7.23
N TRP A 57 22.72 -3.15 -5.94
CA TRP A 57 21.64 -3.43 -5.00
C TRP A 57 20.35 -2.71 -5.39
N VAL A 58 20.42 -1.41 -5.72
CA VAL A 58 19.25 -0.66 -6.19
C VAL A 58 18.73 -1.26 -7.50
N ALA A 59 19.59 -1.54 -8.47
CA ALA A 59 19.19 -2.09 -9.76
C ALA A 59 18.52 -3.46 -9.65
N VAL A 60 19.10 -4.37 -8.85
CA VAL A 60 18.53 -5.71 -8.58
C VAL A 60 17.15 -5.57 -7.94
N THR A 61 17.00 -4.70 -6.93
CA THR A 61 15.69 -4.47 -6.30
C THR A 61 14.68 -3.91 -7.31
N VAL A 62 15.05 -2.89 -8.09
CA VAL A 62 14.15 -2.31 -9.11
C VAL A 62 13.71 -3.34 -10.14
N ILE A 63 14.61 -4.22 -10.57
CA ILE A 63 14.28 -5.26 -11.56
C ILE A 63 13.40 -6.35 -10.94
N PHE A 64 13.86 -6.99 -9.86
CA PHE A 64 13.23 -8.20 -9.33
C PHE A 64 12.08 -7.93 -8.38
N ALA A 65 12.14 -6.86 -7.59
CA ALA A 65 11.09 -6.50 -6.63
C ALA A 65 10.12 -5.43 -7.18
N GLY A 66 10.41 -4.85 -8.34
CA GLY A 66 9.59 -3.84 -9.00
C GLY A 66 9.13 -4.29 -10.39
N ALA A 67 10.01 -4.16 -11.38
CA ALA A 67 9.67 -4.25 -12.80
C ALA A 67 9.14 -5.61 -13.26
N LEU A 68 9.60 -6.71 -12.65
CA LEU A 68 9.18 -8.08 -13.01
C LEU A 68 7.91 -8.54 -12.28
N LEU A 69 7.39 -7.73 -11.36
CA LEU A 69 6.20 -8.06 -10.57
C LEU A 69 5.00 -7.22 -10.98
N ASP A 70 3.82 -7.69 -10.61
CA ASP A 70 2.59 -6.99 -10.92
C ASP A 70 2.42 -5.71 -10.08
N ASN A 71 1.82 -4.69 -10.70
CA ASN A 71 1.53 -3.36 -10.17
C ASN A 71 2.72 -2.62 -9.52
N PRO A 72 3.80 -2.30 -10.26
CA PRO A 72 4.84 -1.40 -9.78
C PRO A 72 4.39 0.09 -9.89
N PRO A 73 4.83 0.97 -8.97
CA PRO A 73 5.64 0.67 -7.79
C PRO A 73 4.78 0.18 -6.62
N ASN A 74 5.40 -0.66 -5.79
CA ASN A 74 4.81 -1.18 -4.56
C ASN A 74 5.82 -1.06 -3.41
N ALA A 75 5.57 -0.15 -2.46
CA ALA A 75 6.54 0.29 -1.45
C ALA A 75 7.09 -0.89 -0.64
N HIS A 76 6.24 -1.83 -0.21
CA HIS A 76 6.69 -2.92 0.66
C HIS A 76 7.78 -3.79 0.01
N ARG A 77 7.77 -3.90 -1.33
CA ARG A 77 8.80 -4.64 -2.09
C ARG A 77 10.04 -3.80 -2.30
N LEU A 78 9.84 -2.51 -2.59
CA LEU A 78 10.93 -1.58 -2.87
C LEU A 78 11.72 -1.15 -1.63
N LEU A 79 11.17 -1.35 -0.42
CA LEU A 79 11.84 -1.13 0.87
C LEU A 79 13.16 -1.91 1.01
N ILE A 80 13.33 -3.01 0.27
CA ILE A 80 14.57 -3.80 0.24
C ILE A 80 15.79 -2.94 -0.17
N ALA A 81 15.59 -1.94 -1.03
CA ALA A 81 16.67 -1.04 -1.46
C ALA A 81 16.94 0.11 -0.49
N LEU A 82 16.10 0.31 0.55
CA LEU A 82 16.15 1.50 1.40
C LEU A 82 17.53 1.74 2.02
N PRO A 83 18.26 0.74 2.54
CA PRO A 83 19.60 0.99 3.09
C PRO A 83 20.59 1.51 2.04
N ALA A 84 20.58 0.95 0.82
CA ALA A 84 21.42 1.42 -0.27
C ALA A 84 21.06 2.84 -0.69
N LEU A 85 19.76 3.15 -0.76
CA LEU A 85 19.27 4.48 -1.08
C LEU A 85 19.69 5.50 -0.03
N MET A 86 19.60 5.17 1.26
CA MET A 86 20.06 6.06 2.33
C MET A 86 21.57 6.32 2.29
N LEU A 87 22.37 5.30 1.96
CA LEU A 87 23.81 5.46 1.74
C LEU A 87 24.12 6.34 0.53
N LEU A 88 23.40 6.17 -0.58
CA LEU A 88 23.54 7.03 -1.76
C LEU A 88 23.13 8.47 -1.45
N THR A 89 22.04 8.69 -0.71
CA THR A 89 21.64 10.00 -0.19
C THR A 89 22.74 10.64 0.64
N ALA A 90 23.39 9.88 1.52
CA ALA A 90 24.53 10.36 2.32
C ALA A 90 25.75 10.70 1.44
N VAL A 91 26.04 9.90 0.41
CA VAL A 91 27.10 10.22 -0.58
C VAL A 91 26.78 11.53 -1.30
N GLY A 92 25.54 11.74 -1.72
CA GLY A 92 25.12 12.98 -2.39
C GLY A 92 25.22 14.20 -1.48
N LEU A 93 24.83 14.06 -0.21
CA LEU A 93 25.00 15.10 0.80
C LEU A 93 26.48 15.45 1.00
N ASN A 94 27.34 14.44 1.18
CA ASN A 94 28.77 14.64 1.32
C ASN A 94 29.36 15.34 0.08
N GLN A 95 28.96 14.93 -1.13
CA GLN A 95 29.42 15.54 -2.37
C GLN A 95 29.02 17.02 -2.46
N LEU A 96 27.78 17.38 -2.13
CA LEU A 96 27.34 18.78 -2.12
C LEU A 96 28.13 19.63 -1.12
N LEU A 97 28.39 19.10 0.08
CA LEU A 97 29.18 19.81 1.07
C LEU A 97 30.62 20.05 0.61
N THR A 98 31.25 19.07 -0.04
CA THR A 98 32.61 19.25 -0.57
C THR A 98 32.67 20.32 -1.66
N LEU A 99 31.59 20.47 -2.45
CA LEU A 99 31.49 21.53 -3.48
C LEU A 99 31.26 22.91 -2.85
N LEU A 100 30.42 23.00 -1.82
CA LEU A 100 30.12 24.25 -1.13
C LEU A 100 31.23 24.70 -0.19
N TRP A 101 32.02 23.77 0.34
CA TRP A 101 33.07 24.05 1.32
C TRP A 101 34.39 23.30 1.02
N PRO A 102 35.09 23.63 -0.08
CA PRO A 102 36.24 22.87 -0.57
C PRO A 102 37.41 22.79 0.42
N THR A 103 37.57 23.82 1.26
CA THR A 103 38.68 24.00 2.22
C THR A 103 38.67 23.03 3.39
N HIS A 104 37.59 22.28 3.60
CA HIS A 104 37.46 21.31 4.70
C HIS A 104 37.10 19.89 4.19
N SER A 105 37.36 19.60 2.92
CA SER A 105 36.92 18.41 2.18
C SER A 105 37.48 17.06 2.63
N GLN A 106 38.33 17.04 3.66
CA GLN A 106 38.70 15.80 4.34
C GLN A 106 38.06 15.81 5.73
N PHE A 107 37.02 14.99 5.90
CA PHE A 107 36.77 14.26 7.14
C PHE A 107 37.99 13.35 7.43
N SER A 108 39.19 13.92 7.53
CA SER A 108 40.28 13.27 8.24
C SER A 108 39.82 13.29 9.67
N ILE A 109 39.34 12.15 10.17
CA ILE A 109 39.20 11.91 11.60
C ILE A 109 40.64 11.95 12.12
N PRO A 110 41.12 13.08 12.67
CA PRO A 110 42.41 13.05 13.33
C PRO A 110 42.16 12.20 14.57
N ASN A 111 43.10 11.34 14.93
CA ASN A 111 42.98 10.40 16.04
C ASN A 111 42.75 11.05 17.44
N SER A 112 42.46 12.35 17.51
CA SER A 112 42.02 13.01 18.73
C SER A 112 40.79 13.90 18.46
N GLN A 113 39.73 13.56 19.17
CA GLN A 113 38.58 14.41 19.49
C GLN A 113 37.53 14.53 18.37
N PHE A 114 36.43 13.81 18.56
CA PHE A 114 35.10 14.23 18.13
C PHE A 114 34.91 15.70 18.52
N SER A 115 35.31 16.63 17.66
CA SER A 115 35.00 18.04 17.87
C SER A 115 33.54 18.23 17.48
N ILE A 116 32.67 17.95 18.44
CA ILE A 116 31.22 18.23 18.43
C ILE A 116 30.97 19.74 18.16
N LEU A 117 32.02 20.56 18.24
CA LEU A 117 32.07 21.98 17.95
C LEU A 117 32.37 22.30 16.47
N ASN A 118 32.58 21.31 15.59
CA ASN A 118 32.68 21.58 14.15
C ASN A 118 31.31 22.06 13.63
N PRO A 119 31.19 23.30 13.13
CA PRO A 119 29.92 23.85 12.66
C PRO A 119 29.30 23.04 11.52
N GLN A 120 30.12 22.37 10.69
CA GLN A 120 29.63 21.51 9.61
C GLN A 120 28.90 20.28 10.16
N PHE A 121 29.47 19.65 11.19
CA PHE A 121 28.84 18.51 11.86
C PHE A 121 27.51 18.93 12.49
N LEU A 122 27.47 20.10 13.13
CA LEU A 122 26.24 20.64 13.72
C LEU A 122 25.15 20.93 12.68
N ILE A 123 25.52 21.52 11.53
CA ILE A 123 24.58 21.77 10.42
C ILE A 123 24.04 20.45 9.86
N LEU A 124 24.91 19.46 9.66
CA LEU A 124 24.49 18.15 9.16
C LEU A 124 23.57 17.42 10.15
N LEU A 125 23.92 17.45 11.43
CA LEU A 125 23.12 16.88 12.50
C LEU A 125 21.74 17.55 12.55
N LEU A 126 21.70 18.88 12.47
CA LEU A 126 20.45 19.65 12.45
C LEU A 126 19.59 19.29 11.24
N LEU A 127 20.19 19.20 10.05
CA LEU A 127 19.47 18.83 8.83
C LEU A 127 18.94 17.39 8.91
N LEU A 128 19.74 16.45 9.40
CA LEU A 128 19.31 15.07 9.63
C LEU A 128 18.16 14.99 10.64
N LEU A 129 18.25 15.72 11.74
CA LEU A 129 17.18 15.79 12.76
C LEU A 129 15.90 16.37 12.17
N LEU A 130 16.00 17.46 11.38
CA LEU A 130 14.84 18.07 10.74
C LEU A 130 14.15 17.12 9.76
N LEU A 131 14.92 16.41 8.94
CA LEU A 131 14.37 15.39 8.02
C LEU A 131 13.73 14.23 8.80
N THR A 132 14.38 13.76 9.86
CA THR A 132 13.87 12.67 10.72
C THR A 132 12.56 13.07 11.40
N VAL A 133 12.49 14.28 11.98
CA VAL A 133 11.26 14.80 12.61
C VAL A 133 10.16 14.95 11.58
N ARG A 134 10.47 15.41 10.37
CA ARG A 134 9.50 15.49 9.27
C ARG A 134 8.94 14.11 8.91
N ASP A 135 9.79 13.10 8.78
CA ASP A 135 9.36 11.75 8.40
C ASP A 135 8.58 11.06 9.53
N LEU A 136 8.97 11.26 10.79
CA LEU A 136 8.21 10.80 11.96
C LEU A 136 6.83 11.45 12.05
N THR A 137 6.76 12.77 11.83
CA THR A 137 5.49 13.52 11.84
C THR A 137 4.58 13.07 10.71
N PHE A 138 5.14 12.81 9.52
CA PHE A 138 4.40 12.24 8.41
C PHE A 138 3.87 10.84 8.74
N TYR A 139 4.73 9.94 9.21
CA TYR A 139 4.36 8.54 9.46
C TYR A 139 3.35 8.38 10.61
N PHE A 140 3.61 8.99 11.77
CA PHE A 140 2.76 8.85 12.95
C PHE A 140 1.58 9.83 12.99
N GLY A 141 1.64 10.92 12.22
CA GLY A 141 0.56 11.88 12.07
C GLY A 141 -0.19 11.65 10.76
N THR A 142 0.19 12.38 9.72
CA THR A 142 -0.55 12.48 8.45
C THR A 142 -0.93 11.13 7.84
N TYR A 143 0.01 10.19 7.77
CA TYR A 143 -0.20 8.88 7.17
C TYR A 143 -1.14 8.00 8.02
N ARG A 144 -0.88 7.93 9.34
CA ARG A 144 -1.65 7.10 10.27
C ARG A 144 -3.07 7.59 10.48
N THR A 145 -3.28 8.92 10.53
CA THR A 145 -4.58 9.52 10.81
C THR A 145 -5.32 9.95 9.54
N ALA A 146 -4.88 9.49 8.37
CA ALA A 146 -5.55 9.78 7.11
C ALA A 146 -6.97 9.17 7.11
N THR A 147 -7.94 9.93 6.62
CA THR A 147 -9.31 9.48 6.39
C THR A 147 -9.66 9.71 4.91
N PRO A 148 -10.01 8.65 4.14
CA PRO A 148 -10.07 7.25 4.56
C PRO A 148 -8.67 6.70 4.91
N PRO A 149 -8.59 5.58 5.67
CA PRO A 149 -7.33 4.93 5.98
C PRO A 149 -6.49 4.71 4.72
N THR A 150 -5.17 4.70 4.85
CA THR A 150 -4.26 4.49 3.71
C THR A 150 -3.66 3.09 3.70
N PHE A 151 -3.95 2.28 4.72
CA PHE A 151 -3.38 0.94 4.87
C PHE A 151 -4.05 -0.13 4.00
N ALA A 152 -5.28 0.13 3.55
CA ALA A 152 -6.10 -0.80 2.78
C ALA A 152 -6.74 -0.09 1.57
N ASP A 153 -7.60 -0.80 0.87
CA ASP A 153 -8.49 -0.22 -0.13
C ASP A 153 -9.95 -0.60 0.17
N ARG A 154 -10.88 -0.06 -0.62
CA ARG A 154 -12.31 -0.31 -0.46
C ARG A 154 -12.67 -1.80 -0.56
N ASN A 155 -12.06 -2.55 -1.47
CA ASN A 155 -12.38 -3.97 -1.64
C ASN A 155 -11.88 -4.81 -0.46
N THR A 156 -10.75 -4.42 0.13
CA THR A 156 -10.24 -5.03 1.36
C THR A 156 -11.18 -4.73 2.54
N GLU A 157 -11.70 -3.50 2.67
CA GLU A 157 -12.70 -3.16 3.69
C GLU A 157 -14.02 -3.92 3.48
N ILE A 158 -14.53 -3.99 2.24
CA ILE A 158 -15.70 -4.80 1.91
C ILE A 158 -15.47 -6.26 2.33
N ALA A 159 -14.31 -6.84 2.03
CA ALA A 159 -14.03 -8.23 2.35
C ALA A 159 -13.97 -8.50 3.86
N ASP A 160 -13.38 -7.59 4.61
CA ASP A 160 -13.23 -7.66 6.07
C ASP A 160 -14.60 -7.58 6.76
N GLU A 161 -15.35 -6.51 6.47
CA GLU A 161 -16.69 -6.29 7.01
C GLU A 161 -17.69 -7.37 6.56
N MET A 162 -17.58 -7.85 5.31
CA MET A 162 -18.41 -8.96 4.85
C MET A 162 -18.09 -10.26 5.59
N ALA A 163 -16.81 -10.56 5.83
CA ALA A 163 -16.44 -11.76 6.57
C ALA A 163 -16.89 -11.68 8.05
N ASP A 164 -16.74 -10.54 8.69
CA ASP A 164 -17.23 -10.30 10.05
C ASP A 164 -18.75 -10.44 10.13
N TYR A 165 -19.48 -9.85 9.19
CA TYR A 165 -20.93 -10.01 9.09
C TYR A 165 -21.34 -11.49 8.88
N LEU A 166 -20.73 -12.18 7.91
CA LEU A 166 -21.01 -13.60 7.65
C LEU A 166 -20.75 -14.47 8.88
N ASN A 167 -19.70 -14.18 9.65
CA ASN A 167 -19.39 -14.90 10.89
C ASN A 167 -20.47 -14.72 11.98
N THR A 168 -21.38 -13.75 11.87
CA THR A 168 -22.53 -13.60 12.78
C THR A 168 -23.70 -14.51 12.43
N LEU A 169 -23.82 -14.94 11.18
CA LEU A 169 -24.95 -15.74 10.67
C LEU A 169 -24.80 -17.23 10.98
N GLY A 170 -23.56 -17.75 11.01
CA GLY A 170 -23.28 -19.18 11.14
C GLY A 170 -23.56 -20.00 9.87
N GLY A 171 -23.31 -21.30 9.92
CA GLY A 171 -23.24 -22.20 8.77
C GLY A 171 -24.59 -22.63 8.17
N ASP A 172 -25.70 -22.24 8.79
CA ASP A 172 -27.06 -22.51 8.31
C ASP A 172 -27.56 -21.50 7.27
N TRP A 173 -26.67 -20.64 6.76
CA TRP A 173 -26.96 -19.59 5.79
C TRP A 173 -26.29 -19.82 4.45
N THR A 174 -26.97 -19.42 3.38
CA THR A 174 -26.42 -19.31 2.04
C THR A 174 -26.31 -17.86 1.63
N ALA A 175 -25.10 -17.41 1.31
CA ALA A 175 -24.82 -16.04 0.90
C ALA A 175 -24.70 -15.89 -0.63
N TYR A 176 -25.35 -14.86 -1.15
CA TYR A 176 -25.29 -14.45 -2.56
C TYR A 176 -24.71 -13.05 -2.66
N PHE A 177 -23.55 -12.94 -3.30
CA PHE A 177 -22.79 -11.70 -3.40
C PHE A 177 -22.97 -11.05 -4.77
N TYR A 178 -23.60 -9.88 -4.79
CA TYR A 178 -23.76 -9.03 -5.96
C TYR A 178 -22.59 -8.03 -6.02
N GLY A 179 -21.37 -8.57 -6.18
CA GLY A 179 -20.13 -7.78 -6.23
C GLY A 179 -19.55 -7.54 -7.63
N SER A 180 -19.82 -8.43 -8.59
CA SER A 180 -19.28 -8.37 -9.95
C SER A 180 -19.70 -7.08 -10.67
N PRO A 181 -18.84 -6.41 -11.46
CA PRO A 181 -17.45 -6.78 -11.75
C PRO A 181 -16.41 -6.21 -10.77
N SER A 182 -16.86 -5.43 -9.77
CA SER A 182 -15.98 -4.69 -8.85
C SER A 182 -15.22 -5.61 -7.88
N MET A 183 -15.86 -6.69 -7.44
CA MET A 183 -15.31 -7.65 -6.48
C MET A 183 -16.02 -9.01 -6.60
N TYR A 184 -15.33 -10.08 -6.20
CA TYR A 184 -15.85 -11.46 -6.26
C TYR A 184 -15.64 -12.16 -4.92
N VAL A 185 -16.40 -13.22 -4.64
CA VAL A 185 -16.25 -14.01 -3.38
C VAL A 185 -14.89 -14.70 -3.29
N SER A 186 -14.18 -14.83 -4.41
CA SER A 186 -12.80 -15.33 -4.46
C SER A 186 -11.76 -14.32 -3.94
N PHE A 187 -12.15 -13.11 -3.55
CA PHE A 187 -11.23 -12.11 -3.01
C PHE A 187 -10.53 -12.67 -1.76
N PRO A 188 -9.18 -12.72 -1.69
CA PRO A 188 -8.45 -13.56 -0.74
C PRO A 188 -8.77 -13.37 0.75
N THR A 189 -9.18 -12.17 1.15
CA THR A 189 -9.54 -11.87 2.54
C THR A 189 -10.78 -12.65 2.98
N ILE A 190 -11.75 -12.88 2.09
CA ILE A 190 -13.02 -13.54 2.42
C ILE A 190 -12.80 -15.00 2.87
N PRO A 191 -12.21 -15.91 2.05
CA PRO A 191 -11.99 -17.29 2.48
C PRO A 191 -10.97 -17.42 3.61
N PHE A 192 -10.20 -16.37 3.89
CA PHE A 192 -9.27 -16.35 5.02
C PHE A 192 -9.99 -16.03 6.34
N LEU A 193 -11.00 -15.15 6.34
CA LEU A 193 -11.68 -14.69 7.55
C LEU A 193 -13.05 -15.33 7.81
N ALA A 194 -13.81 -15.65 6.75
CA ALA A 194 -15.14 -16.24 6.86
C ALA A 194 -15.02 -17.73 7.20
N ARG A 195 -15.45 -18.12 8.40
CA ARG A 195 -15.14 -19.46 8.97
C ARG A 195 -16.02 -20.57 8.40
N GLU A 196 -17.30 -20.28 8.21
CA GLU A 196 -18.32 -21.28 7.84
C GLU A 196 -18.87 -21.06 6.42
N PHE A 197 -18.30 -20.11 5.68
CA PHE A 197 -18.69 -19.80 4.30
C PHE A 197 -17.58 -20.19 3.34
N THR A 198 -17.91 -21.07 2.39
CA THR A 198 -17.01 -21.55 1.35
C THR A 198 -17.57 -21.20 -0.01
N ALA A 199 -16.74 -20.55 -0.83
CA ALA A 199 -17.07 -20.19 -2.21
C ALA A 199 -17.55 -21.43 -2.99
N GLY A 200 -18.69 -21.30 -3.68
CA GLY A 200 -19.31 -22.37 -4.46
C GLY A 200 -20.02 -23.45 -3.63
N THR A 201 -20.06 -23.34 -2.30
CA THR A 201 -20.80 -24.26 -1.41
C THR A 201 -21.99 -23.56 -0.75
N ASN A 202 -21.74 -22.47 -0.04
CA ASN A 202 -22.76 -21.66 0.62
C ASN A 202 -22.46 -20.15 0.51
N LEU A 203 -21.51 -19.78 -0.35
CA LEU A 203 -21.18 -18.40 -0.72
C LEU A 203 -20.99 -18.35 -2.24
N TYR A 204 -21.79 -17.53 -2.92
CA TYR A 204 -21.85 -17.51 -4.39
C TYR A 204 -21.74 -16.09 -4.93
N ASP A 205 -20.96 -15.90 -6.00
CA ASP A 205 -21.08 -14.70 -6.83
C ASP A 205 -22.39 -14.75 -7.64
N VAL A 206 -23.05 -13.60 -7.77
CA VAL A 206 -24.20 -13.45 -8.66
C VAL A 206 -23.80 -12.60 -9.85
N ASP A 207 -23.79 -13.19 -11.04
CA ASP A 207 -23.55 -12.47 -12.29
C ASP A 207 -24.80 -11.72 -12.75
N THR A 208 -24.61 -10.57 -13.41
CA THR A 208 -25.71 -9.76 -13.99
C THR A 208 -26.53 -10.52 -15.04
N ASP A 209 -25.94 -11.50 -15.71
CA ASP A 209 -26.58 -12.27 -16.78
C ASP A 209 -27.14 -13.62 -16.30
N ALA A 210 -27.03 -13.93 -14.99
CA ALA A 210 -27.52 -15.19 -14.45
C ALA A 210 -29.05 -15.23 -14.47
N LEU A 211 -29.62 -16.07 -15.34
CA LEU A 211 -31.07 -16.31 -15.44
C LEU A 211 -31.70 -16.88 -14.16
N SER A 212 -30.89 -17.46 -13.28
CA SER A 212 -31.33 -18.03 -12.00
C SER A 212 -30.17 -18.10 -11.02
N LEU A 213 -30.46 -17.81 -9.75
CA LEU A 213 -29.52 -17.98 -8.65
C LEU A 213 -29.14 -19.47 -8.48
N PRO A 214 -27.90 -19.78 -8.07
CA PRO A 214 -27.55 -21.11 -7.58
C PRO A 214 -28.54 -21.55 -6.50
N PRO A 215 -28.96 -22.84 -6.49
CA PRO A 215 -29.88 -23.32 -5.45
C PRO A 215 -29.24 -23.10 -4.07
N PRO A 216 -30.01 -22.65 -3.08
CA PRO A 216 -29.47 -22.41 -1.75
C PRO A 216 -29.04 -23.75 -1.12
N ALA A 217 -27.92 -23.74 -0.41
CA ALA A 217 -27.45 -24.91 0.32
C ALA A 217 -28.21 -25.11 1.64
N THR A 218 -28.82 -24.05 2.15
CA THR A 218 -29.47 -24.00 3.47
C THR A 218 -30.84 -23.29 3.41
N PRO A 219 -31.66 -23.36 4.46
CA PRO A 219 -32.98 -22.71 4.49
C PRO A 219 -32.88 -21.18 4.43
N HIS A 220 -31.94 -20.62 5.19
CA HIS A 220 -31.75 -19.18 5.33
C HIS A 220 -30.83 -18.64 4.24
N ARG A 221 -31.16 -17.45 3.73
CA ARG A 221 -30.42 -16.83 2.63
C ARG A 221 -30.10 -15.39 2.95
N VAL A 222 -28.90 -14.96 2.57
CA VAL A 222 -28.52 -13.56 2.64
C VAL A 222 -28.02 -13.08 1.29
N PHE A 223 -28.44 -11.88 0.92
CA PHE A 223 -27.97 -11.19 -0.27
C PHE A 223 -27.11 -10.01 0.16
N ILE A 224 -25.85 -10.01 -0.28
CA ILE A 224 -24.89 -8.95 0.00
C ILE A 224 -24.68 -8.19 -1.31
N VAL A 225 -25.02 -6.91 -1.34
CA VAL A 225 -25.11 -6.12 -2.58
C VAL A 225 -24.22 -4.90 -2.48
N LEU A 226 -23.28 -4.76 -3.42
CA LEU A 226 -22.45 -3.55 -3.47
C LEU A 226 -23.28 -2.35 -3.96
N PRO A 227 -22.93 -1.12 -3.56
CA PRO A 227 -23.64 0.10 -3.96
C PRO A 227 -23.83 0.25 -5.48
N GLU A 228 -22.83 -0.16 -6.26
CA GLU A 228 -22.87 -0.17 -7.73
C GLU A 228 -24.00 -1.04 -8.30
N ARG A 229 -24.49 -2.01 -7.52
CA ARG A 229 -25.57 -2.94 -7.88
C ARG A 229 -26.82 -2.77 -7.05
N SER A 230 -26.97 -1.62 -6.39
CA SER A 230 -28.15 -1.31 -5.56
C SER A 230 -29.49 -1.39 -6.31
N GLY A 231 -29.50 -1.27 -7.64
CA GLY A 231 -30.71 -1.46 -8.46
C GLY A 231 -31.33 -2.85 -8.33
N GLU A 232 -30.51 -3.88 -8.05
CA GLU A 232 -30.93 -5.28 -7.95
C GLU A 232 -31.77 -5.56 -6.68
N ILE A 233 -31.63 -4.71 -5.66
CA ILE A 233 -32.33 -4.83 -4.38
C ILE A 233 -33.83 -4.93 -4.58
N SER A 234 -34.38 -4.10 -5.47
CA SER A 234 -35.83 -4.07 -5.72
C SER A 234 -36.35 -5.40 -6.28
N ALA A 235 -35.56 -6.07 -7.12
CA ALA A 235 -35.88 -7.39 -7.64
C ALA A 235 -35.78 -8.48 -6.56
N ILE A 236 -34.76 -8.40 -5.71
CA ILE A 236 -34.60 -9.30 -4.55
C ILE A 236 -35.80 -9.18 -3.61
N GLN A 237 -36.20 -7.95 -3.25
CA GLN A 237 -37.35 -7.69 -2.39
C GLN A 237 -38.68 -8.15 -3.02
N ALA A 238 -38.83 -8.00 -4.34
CA ALA A 238 -40.02 -8.51 -5.03
C ALA A 238 -40.11 -10.04 -5.02
N GLN A 239 -38.95 -10.72 -5.06
CA GLN A 239 -38.88 -12.18 -5.02
C GLN A 239 -39.00 -12.73 -3.58
N PHE A 240 -38.47 -12.01 -2.59
CA PHE A 240 -38.43 -12.40 -1.19
C PHE A 240 -38.97 -11.27 -0.31
N PRO A 241 -40.30 -11.05 -0.28
CA PRO A 241 -40.89 -9.87 0.37
C PRO A 241 -40.75 -9.83 1.90
N ASP A 242 -40.52 -10.97 2.53
CA ASP A 242 -40.45 -11.11 3.99
C ASP A 242 -39.04 -10.87 4.57
N GLY A 243 -38.08 -10.46 3.73
CA GLY A 243 -36.70 -10.27 4.16
C GLY A 243 -36.44 -8.91 4.83
N ASN A 244 -35.38 -8.86 5.64
CA ASN A 244 -34.94 -7.67 6.37
C ASN A 244 -33.75 -7.02 5.68
N MET A 245 -33.79 -5.69 5.55
CA MET A 245 -32.71 -4.92 4.94
C MET A 245 -31.88 -4.19 6.00
N GLU A 246 -30.57 -4.30 5.87
CA GLU A 246 -29.58 -3.51 6.61
C GLU A 246 -28.54 -2.95 5.63
N PHE A 247 -27.81 -1.92 6.06
CA PHE A 247 -26.65 -1.44 5.35
C PHE A 247 -25.46 -1.39 6.31
N ILE A 248 -24.29 -1.78 5.82
CA ILE A 248 -23.04 -1.71 6.55
C ILE A 248 -22.31 -0.45 6.10
N GLU A 249 -21.87 0.38 7.05
CA GLU A 249 -21.06 1.57 6.78
C GLU A 249 -19.57 1.23 6.77
N GLY A 250 -18.78 1.96 5.99
CA GLY A 250 -17.33 1.80 5.95
C GLY A 250 -16.61 3.15 5.88
N ALA A 251 -15.31 3.14 6.13
CA ALA A 251 -14.47 4.32 6.02
C ALA A 251 -14.28 4.76 4.56
N TYR A 252 -14.36 3.85 3.58
CA TYR A 252 -14.25 4.20 2.15
C TYR A 252 -15.58 4.52 1.47
N ALA A 253 -16.72 4.11 2.04
CA ALA A 253 -18.04 4.36 1.48
C ALA A 253 -19.16 4.26 2.52
N THR A 254 -20.23 5.04 2.32
CA THR A 254 -21.42 5.00 3.17
C THR A 254 -22.67 4.98 2.27
N PRO A 255 -23.34 3.83 2.08
CA PRO A 255 -23.00 2.52 2.64
C PRO A 255 -21.81 1.86 1.92
N LEU A 256 -21.12 0.97 2.63
CA LEU A 256 -20.09 0.10 2.08
C LEU A 256 -20.70 -1.01 1.24
N PHE A 257 -21.73 -1.66 1.78
CA PHE A 257 -22.61 -2.60 1.07
C PHE A 257 -23.97 -2.72 1.78
N PHE A 258 -24.94 -3.26 1.06
CA PHE A 258 -26.27 -3.58 1.57
C PHE A 258 -26.36 -5.07 1.89
N VAL A 259 -27.18 -5.38 2.88
CA VAL A 259 -27.49 -6.73 3.32
C VAL A 259 -29.00 -6.93 3.26
N TYR A 260 -29.43 -8.05 2.71
CA TYR A 260 -30.83 -8.47 2.72
C TYR A 260 -30.96 -9.91 3.20
N GLU A 261 -31.49 -10.10 4.40
CA GLU A 261 -31.65 -11.40 5.06
C GLU A 261 -33.04 -11.98 4.81
N VAL A 262 -33.10 -13.24 4.43
CA VAL A 262 -34.32 -14.01 4.25
C VAL A 262 -34.23 -15.27 5.12
N PRO A 263 -34.77 -15.23 6.35
CA PRO A 263 -34.80 -16.38 7.25
C PRO A 263 -35.79 -17.46 6.79
#